data_AF-A0AAJ1Q7X9-F1
#
_entry.id   AF-A0AAJ1Q7X9-F1
#
_cell.length_a   1.000
_cell.length_b   1.000
_cell.length_c   1.000
_cell.angle_alpha   90.00
_cell.angle_beta   90.00
_cell.angle_gamma   90.00
#
_symmetry.space_group_name_H-M   'P 1'
#
loop_
_entity.id
_entity.type
_entity.pdbx_description
1 polymer ?
#
loop_
_entity_poly.entity_id
_entity_poly.type
_entity_poly.pdbx_seq_one_letter_code
_entity_poly.pdbx_strand_id
1 'polypeptide(L)' 'TMSPIQHGEVFVTEDGAETDLDLGHYERFIRTKMSRRNNFTTGRIYSDVLRKERRGDYLGATVQVIPHITNAIKERVL' A
#
# COMPACT_ATOMS: atom_id res chain seq x y z
N THR A 1 -2.08 -13.84 -1.10
CA THR A 1 -2.26 -13.95 0.36
C THR A 1 -1.12 -14.79 0.91
N MET A 2 -0.59 -14.45 2.09
CA MET A 2 0.59 -15.09 2.70
C MET A 2 0.20 -15.96 3.89
N SER A 3 0.96 -17.03 4.16
CA SER A 3 0.78 -17.87 5.35
C SER A 3 1.37 -17.21 6.60
N PRO A 4 0.61 -17.02 7.69
CA PRO A 4 1.11 -16.38 8.90
C PRO A 4 2.30 -17.09 9.56
N ILE A 5 2.36 -18.42 9.42
CA ILE A 5 3.42 -19.25 10.04
C ILE A 5 4.77 -19.03 9.33
N GLN A 6 4.74 -18.73 8.03
CA GLN A 6 5.96 -18.59 7.21
C GLN A 6 6.37 -17.13 7.01
N HIS A 7 5.43 -16.19 7.10
CA HIS A 7 5.65 -14.78 6.74
C HIS A 7 5.38 -13.81 7.89
N GLY A 8 5.13 -14.32 9.11
CA GLY A 8 4.78 -13.51 10.26
C GLY A 8 3.27 -13.25 10.38
N GLU A 9 2.86 -12.86 11.58
CA GLU A 9 1.46 -12.54 11.87
C GLU A 9 0.99 -11.30 11.09
N VAL A 10 -0.31 -11.25 10.81
CA VAL A 10 -0.96 -10.08 10.22
C VAL A 10 -1.43 -9.17 11.36
N PHE A 11 -1.09 -7.89 11.29
CA PHE A 11 -1.61 -6.89 12.23
C PHE A 11 -2.94 -6.33 11.71
N VAL A 12 -3.92 -6.16 12.60
CA VAL A 12 -5.21 -5.55 12.26
C VAL A 12 -5.31 -4.20 12.95
N THR A 13 -5.34 -3.14 12.17
CA THR A 13 -5.53 -1.76 12.65
C THR A 13 -6.99 -1.50 13.05
N GLU A 14 -7.24 -0.44 13.84
CA GLU A 14 -8.60 -0.09 14.30
C GLU A 14 -9.59 0.17 13.14
N ASP A 15 -9.10 0.60 11.97
CA ASP A 15 -9.92 0.83 10.77
C ASP A 15 -10.22 -0.44 9.96
N GLY A 16 -9.85 -1.60 10.51
CA GLY A 16 -10.09 -2.93 9.95
C GLY A 16 -9.12 -3.33 8.84
N ALA A 17 -8.02 -2.62 8.65
CA ALA A 17 -7.03 -3.02 7.65
C ALA A 17 -6.06 -4.09 8.19
N GLU A 18 -5.94 -5.17 7.41
CA GLU A 18 -4.88 -6.16 7.51
C GLU A 18 -3.56 -5.57 6.98
N THR A 19 -2.56 -5.53 7.84
CA THR A 19 -1.25 -4.94 7.55
C THR A 19 -0.11 -5.83 8.02
N ASP A 20 1.10 -5.41 7.68
CA ASP A 20 2.32 -6.02 8.19
C ASP A 20 2.42 -5.87 9.73
N LEU A 21 3.07 -6.84 10.37
CA LEU A 21 3.37 -6.85 11.80
C LEU A 21 4.10 -5.59 12.27
N ASP A 22 4.91 -4.99 11.40
CA ASP A 22 5.70 -3.80 11.71
C ASP A 22 4.85 -2.61 12.17
N LEU A 23 3.62 -2.47 11.67
CA LEU A 23 2.71 -1.42 12.18
C LEU A 23 2.30 -1.66 13.63
N GLY A 24 2.11 -2.92 14.02
CA GLY A 24 1.87 -3.28 15.41
C GLY A 24 3.07 -2.94 16.30
N HIS A 25 4.30 -3.07 15.79
CA HIS A 25 5.48 -2.56 16.49
C HIS A 25 5.42 -1.04 16.65
N TYR A 26 5.15 -0.30 15.57
CA TYR A 26 5.07 1.15 15.66
C TYR A 26 4.01 1.62 16.66
N GLU A 27 2.78 1.12 16.61
CA GLU A 27 1.74 1.51 17.58
C GLU A 27 2.17 1.30 19.04
N ARG A 28 2.86 0.20 19.34
CA ARG A 28 3.37 -0.11 20.69
C ARG A 28 4.47 0.86 21.14
N PHE A 29 5.40 1.22 20.27
CA PHE A 29 6.56 2.06 20.63
C PHE A 29 6.25 3.56 20.60
N ILE A 30 5.51 4.05 19.60
CA ILE A 30 5.25 5.49 19.41
C ILE A 30 3.87 5.94 19.90
N ARG A 31 3.07 5.03 20.47
CA ARG A 31 1.73 5.30 21.07
C ARG A 31 0.79 6.09 20.15
N THR A 32 0.95 5.93 18.85
CA THR A 32 0.13 6.57 17.81
C THR A 32 -0.65 5.51 17.09
N LYS A 33 -1.94 5.75 16.86
CA LYS A 33 -2.79 4.85 16.07
C LYS A 33 -2.43 4.92 14.60
N MET A 34 -2.20 3.76 14.00
CA MET A 34 -1.96 3.59 12.58
C MET A 34 -3.27 3.22 11.88
N SER A 35 -3.31 3.45 10.57
CA SER A 35 -4.45 3.20 9.71
C SER A 35 -4.02 2.43 8.48
N ARG A 36 -4.99 2.01 7.67
CA ARG A 36 -4.76 1.44 6.33
C ARG A 36 -3.84 2.25 5.44
N ARG A 37 -3.78 3.57 5.63
CA ARG A 37 -2.94 4.47 4.83
C ARG A 37 -1.45 4.30 5.14
N ASN A 38 -1.13 3.79 6.32
CA ASN A 38 0.24 3.59 6.79
C ASN A 38 0.87 2.29 6.25
N ASN A 39 0.12 1.47 5.50
CA ASN A 39 0.64 0.29 4.80
C ASN A 39 0.29 0.32 3.31
N PHE A 40 1.30 0.34 2.45
CA PHE A 40 1.14 0.22 1.01
C PHE A 40 2.11 -0.80 0.43
N THR A 41 1.59 -1.66 -0.42
CA THR A 41 2.35 -2.74 -1.07
C THR A 41 2.48 -2.47 -2.56
N THR A 42 3.52 -3.00 -3.18
CA THR A 42 3.73 -2.96 -4.64
C THR A 42 2.47 -3.42 -5.39
N GLY A 43 1.85 -4.52 -4.95
CA GLY A 43 0.62 -5.03 -5.58
C GLY A 43 -0.53 -4.02 -5.58
N ARG A 44 -0.76 -3.31 -4.47
CA ARG A 44 -1.81 -2.28 -4.38
C ARG A 44 -1.50 -1.08 -5.27
N ILE A 45 -0.24 -0.64 -5.33
CA ILE A 45 0.19 0.49 -6.16
C ILE A 45 0.01 0.16 -7.64
N TYR A 46 0.50 -1.00 -8.09
CA TYR A 46 0.34 -1.43 -9.48
C TYR A 46 -1.12 -1.64 -9.86
N SER A 47 -1.94 -2.22 -8.98
CA SER A 47 -3.37 -2.38 -9.22
C SER A 47 -4.09 -1.05 -9.44
N ASP A 48 -3.75 -0.03 -8.64
CA ASP A 48 -4.35 1.29 -8.76
C ASP A 48 -3.92 2.01 -10.04
N VAL A 49 -2.63 1.94 -10.41
CA VAL A 49 -2.12 2.52 -11.66
C VAL A 49 -2.77 1.86 -12.88
N LEU A 50 -2.87 0.52 -12.89
CA LEU A 50 -3.57 -0.20 -13.97
C LEU A 50 -5.07 0.15 -14.03
N ARG A 51 -5.71 0.42 -12.89
CA ARG A 51 -7.11 0.86 -12.87
C ARG A 51 -7.28 2.26 -13.47
N LYS A 52 -6.36 3.20 -13.14
CA LYS A 52 -6.32 4.54 -13.74
C LYS A 52 -6.10 4.47 -15.26
N GLU A 53 -5.20 3.58 -15.70
CA GLU A 53 -4.94 3.32 -17.12
C GLU A 53 -6.19 2.83 -17.85
N ARG A 54 -6.83 1.78 -17.35
CA ARG A 54 -8.06 1.22 -17.95
C ARG A 54 -9.24 2.19 -17.95
N ARG A 55 -9.26 3.17 -17.04
CA ARG A 55 -10.27 4.24 -17.00
C ARG A 55 -9.99 5.34 -18.04
N GLY A 56 -8.78 5.41 -18.57
CA GLY A 56 -8.35 6.43 -19.53
C GLY A 56 -7.68 7.64 -18.89
N ASP A 57 -7.31 7.61 -17.60
CA ASP A 57 -6.70 8.75 -16.91
C ASP A 57 -5.34 9.16 -17.49
N TYR A 58 -4.64 8.20 -18.13
CA TYR A 58 -3.37 8.46 -18.83
C TYR A 58 -3.55 8.81 -20.31
N LEU A 59 -4.79 9.11 -20.76
CA LEU A 59 -5.10 9.58 -22.11
C LEU A 59 -4.58 8.66 -23.24
N GLY A 60 -4.55 7.34 -22.99
CA GLY A 60 -4.04 6.34 -23.93
C GLY A 60 -2.51 6.30 -24.06
N ALA A 61 -1.78 7.04 -23.24
CA ALA A 61 -0.32 6.97 -23.18
C ALA A 61 0.17 5.66 -22.53
N THR A 62 1.35 5.21 -22.95
CA THR A 62 2.00 4.04 -22.36
C THR A 62 2.32 4.29 -20.89
N VAL A 63 1.79 3.43 -20.01
CA VAL A 63 2.17 3.43 -18.60
C VAL A 63 3.54 2.78 -18.43
N GLN A 64 4.39 3.42 -17.64
CA GLN A 64 5.79 3.09 -17.41
C GLN A 64 6.13 3.14 -15.92
N VAL A 65 7.19 2.43 -15.50
CA VAL A 65 7.68 2.47 -14.12
C VAL A 65 8.03 3.90 -13.69
N ILE A 66 8.79 4.62 -14.52
CA ILE A 66 9.01 6.05 -14.37
C ILE A 66 8.28 6.75 -15.52
N PRO A 67 7.46 7.78 -15.27
CA PRO A 67 7.19 8.39 -13.97
C PRO A 67 5.97 7.81 -13.23
N HIS A 68 5.17 6.93 -13.85
CA HIS A 68 3.81 6.63 -13.35
C HIS A 68 3.80 5.84 -12.04
N ILE A 69 4.60 4.77 -11.93
CA ILE A 69 4.69 3.98 -10.68
C ILE A 69 5.40 4.79 -9.60
N THR A 70 6.50 5.46 -9.93
CA THR A 70 7.24 6.27 -8.94
C THR A 70 6.44 7.46 -8.43
N ASN A 71 5.60 8.10 -9.27
CA ASN A 71 4.66 9.12 -8.84
C ASN A 71 3.57 8.54 -7.93
N ALA A 72 3.01 7.37 -8.27
CA ALA A 72 2.03 6.70 -7.42
C ALA A 72 2.61 6.32 -6.04
N ILE A 73 3.89 5.95 -5.96
CA ILE A 73 4.58 5.74 -4.67
C ILE A 73 4.68 7.06 -3.90
N LYS A 74 5.11 8.15 -4.55
CA LYS A 74 5.22 9.48 -3.91
C LYS A 74 3.87 9.96 -3.36
N GLU A 75 2.78 9.81 -4.11
CA GLU A 75 1.40 10.15 -3.69
C GLU A 75 0.93 9.40 -2.44
N ARG A 76 1.56 8.28 -2.06
CA ARG A 76 1.23 7.52 -0.85
C ARG A 76 2.04 7.93 0.38
N VAL A 77 3.16 8.60 0.16
CA VAL A 77 4.08 9.07 1.21
C VAL A 77 3.78 10.52 1.58
N LEU A 78 3.39 11.34 0.60
CA LEU A 78 3.01 12.75 0.76
C LEU A 78 1.54 12.89 1.17
#